data_AF-A0A645GEF4-F1
#
_entry.id   AF-A0A645GEF4-F1
#
_cell.length_a   1.000
_cell.length_b   1.000
_cell.length_c   1.000
_cell.angle_alpha   90.00
_cell.angle_beta   90.00
_cell.angle_gamma   90.00
#
_symmetry.space_group_name_H-M   'P 1'
#
loop_
_entity.id
_entity.type
_entity.pdbx_description
1 polymer ?
#
loop_
_entity_poly.entity_id
_entity_poly.type
_entity_poly.pdbx_seq_one_letter_code
_entity_poly.pdbx_strand_id
1 'polypeptide(L)'
;MPTTNIKCLLPIVNTLIIDIKDMNAEIYRSYTGQNNSLVTDNLKLIAEQNRQNDCIIRLPLIPNFNTDADRIASRVALEALGFIKFDLFTYIIRT
;
A
#
# COMPACT_ATOMS: atom_id res chain seq x y z
N MET A 1 -3.51 7.42 -17.46
CA MET A 1 -3.71 6.17 -16.70
C MET A 1 -2.72 6.16 -15.55
N PRO A 2 -3.14 6.00 -14.29
CA PRO A 2 -2.31 6.24 -13.10
C PRO A 2 -0.95 5.53 -13.13
N THR A 3 -0.88 4.30 -13.64
CA THR A 3 0.34 3.51 -13.78
C THR A 3 1.39 4.14 -14.69
N THR A 4 0.97 4.79 -15.79
CA THR A 4 1.87 5.54 -16.68
C THR A 4 2.54 6.69 -15.93
N ASN A 5 1.77 7.40 -15.08
CA ASN A 5 2.30 8.51 -14.29
C ASN A 5 3.32 8.01 -13.26
N ILE A 6 3.05 6.88 -12.58
CA ILE A 6 4.02 6.26 -11.68
C ILE A 6 5.31 5.96 -12.43
N LYS A 7 5.24 5.28 -13.58
CA LYS A 7 6.42 4.94 -14.37
C LYS A 7 7.28 6.15 -14.73
N CYS A 8 6.65 7.28 -15.10
CA CYS A 8 7.36 8.52 -15.43
C CYS A 8 7.98 9.21 -14.20
N LEU A 9 7.37 9.07 -13.02
CA LEU A 9 7.85 9.69 -11.79
C LEU A 9 8.98 8.91 -11.14
N LEU A 10 9.01 7.57 -11.26
CA LEU A 10 10.02 6.74 -10.59
C LEU A 10 11.44 7.29 -10.79
N PRO A 11 11.95 7.57 -12.01
CA PRO A 11 13.34 7.99 -12.19
C PRO A 11 13.75 9.31 -11.51
N ILE A 12 12.79 10.15 -11.14
CA ILE A 12 13.06 11.51 -10.63
C ILE A 12 12.69 11.72 -9.16
N VAL A 13 11.95 10.79 -8.55
CA VAL A 13 11.59 10.86 -7.12
C VAL A 13 12.56 10.04 -6.28
N ASN A 14 13.02 10.60 -5.16
CA ASN A 14 13.90 9.91 -4.23
C ASN A 14 13.15 9.00 -3.24
N THR A 15 11.89 9.33 -2.93
CA THR A 15 11.11 8.58 -1.93
C THR A 15 9.63 8.61 -2.28
N LEU A 16 8.95 7.47 -2.13
CA LEU A 16 7.51 7.34 -2.28
C LEU A 16 6.89 6.99 -0.94
N ILE A 17 5.89 7.75 -0.50
CA ILE A 17 5.08 7.41 0.67
C ILE A 17 3.76 6.87 0.15
N ILE A 18 3.46 5.60 0.45
CA ILE A 18 2.35 4.87 -0.16
C ILE A 18 1.42 4.36 0.94
N ASP A 19 0.20 4.89 0.95
CA ASP A 19 -0.86 4.40 1.83
C ASP A 19 -1.48 3.12 1.24
N ILE A 20 -1.31 1.99 1.93
CA ILE A 20 -1.99 0.73 1.60
C ILE A 20 -3.03 0.46 2.67
N LYS A 21 -4.31 0.54 2.31
CA LYS A 21 -5.43 0.39 3.28
C LYS A 21 -5.58 -1.06 3.74
N ASP A 22 -5.53 -2.00 2.79
CA ASP A 22 -5.44 -3.44 3.03
C ASP A 22 -5.04 -4.14 1.73
N MET A 23 -4.35 -5.28 1.80
CA MET A 23 -4.06 -6.10 0.63
C MET A 23 -5.20 -7.08 0.31
N ASN A 24 -6.10 -7.33 1.26
CA ASN A 24 -7.35 -8.03 0.99
C ASN A 24 -8.29 -7.12 0.19
N ALA A 25 -8.68 -7.58 -1.01
CA ALA A 25 -9.51 -6.80 -1.93
C ALA A 25 -10.91 -6.50 -1.36
N GLU A 26 -11.47 -7.37 -0.52
CA GLU A 26 -12.79 -7.18 0.07
C GLU A 26 -12.75 -6.11 1.17
N ILE A 27 -11.75 -6.16 2.05
CA ILE A 27 -11.52 -5.14 3.09
C ILE A 27 -11.23 -3.78 2.43
N TYR A 28 -10.33 -3.77 1.44
CA TYR A 28 -9.99 -2.56 0.69
C TYR A 28 -11.23 -1.94 0.04
N ARG A 29 -12.07 -2.76 -0.60
CA ARG A 29 -13.31 -2.30 -1.25
C ARG A 29 -14.35 -1.84 -0.23
N SER A 30 -14.48 -2.52 0.90
CA SER A 30 -15.37 -2.12 1.99
C SER A 30 -15.02 -0.71 2.49
N TYR A 31 -13.73 -0.41 2.66
CA TYR A 31 -13.28 0.89 3.14
C TYR A 31 -13.28 2.00 2.07
N THR A 32 -12.79 1.70 0.86
CA THR A 32 -12.56 2.72 -0.19
C THR A 32 -13.69 2.85 -1.20
N GLY A 33 -14.59 1.86 -1.27
CA GLY A 33 -15.56 1.70 -2.35
C GLY A 33 -14.94 1.26 -3.69
N GLN A 34 -13.63 0.97 -3.75
CA GLN A 34 -12.89 0.68 -4.99
C GLN A 34 -12.20 -0.68 -4.95
N ASN A 35 -11.89 -1.24 -6.12
CA ASN A 35 -11.06 -2.44 -6.24
C ASN A 35 -9.57 -2.09 -6.05
N ASN A 36 -8.77 -3.00 -5.47
CA ASN A 36 -7.35 -2.75 -5.17
C ASN A 36 -6.37 -3.11 -6.31
N SER A 37 -6.84 -3.68 -7.42
CA SER A 37 -6.01 -4.11 -8.57
C SER A 37 -5.04 -3.05 -9.06
N LEU A 38 -5.51 -1.80 -9.24
CA LEU A 38 -4.65 -0.70 -9.67
C LEU A 38 -3.49 -0.43 -8.69
N VAL A 39 -3.74 -0.52 -7.38
CA VAL A 39 -2.71 -0.35 -6.36
C VAL A 39 -1.73 -1.53 -6.41
N THR A 40 -2.23 -2.76 -6.55
CA THR A 40 -1.40 -3.96 -6.70
C THR A 40 -0.50 -3.87 -7.94
N ASP A 41 -1.03 -3.42 -9.07
CA ASP A 41 -0.26 -3.27 -10.32
C ASP A 41 0.82 -2.19 -10.20
N ASN A 42 0.52 -1.07 -9.52
CA ASN A 42 1.52 -0.04 -9.26
C ASN A 42 2.63 -0.54 -8.31
N LEU A 43 2.31 -1.33 -7.29
CA LEU A 43 3.30 -1.93 -6.39
C LEU A 43 4.22 -2.92 -7.12
N LYS A 44 3.65 -3.74 -8.01
CA LYS A 44 4.43 -4.64 -8.89
C LYS A 44 5.34 -3.85 -9.82
N LEU A 45 4.84 -2.79 -10.45
CA LEU A 45 5.66 -1.93 -11.31
C LEU A 45 6.84 -1.31 -10.53
N ILE A 46 6.61 -0.84 -9.30
CA ILE A 46 7.68 -0.32 -8.44
C ILE A 46 8.73 -1.42 -8.16
N ALA A 47 8.26 -2.64 -7.87
CA ALA A 47 9.12 -3.77 -7.61
C ALA A 47 9.95 -4.21 -8.82
N GLU A 48 9.34 -4.25 -10.01
CA GLU A 48 10.00 -4.53 -11.29
C GLU A 48 11.09 -3.51 -11.62
N GLN A 49 10.98 -2.27 -11.12
CA GLN A 49 11.98 -1.22 -11.29
C GLN A 49 13.03 -1.20 -10.15
N ASN A 50 13.01 -2.16 -9.23
CA ASN A 50 13.90 -2.24 -8.06
C ASN A 50 13.85 -1.01 -7.13
N ARG A 51 12.67 -0.38 -7.01
CA ARG A 51 12.47 0.86 -6.24
C ARG A 51 11.81 0.66 -4.88
N GLN A 52 11.68 -0.59 -4.41
CA GLN A 52 11.04 -0.88 -3.12
C GLN A 52 11.76 -0.22 -1.94
N ASN A 53 13.10 -0.12 -2.01
CA ASN A 53 13.92 0.51 -0.97
C ASN A 53 13.66 2.02 -0.80
N ASP A 54 13.07 2.65 -1.81
CA ASP A 54 12.73 4.08 -1.78
C ASP A 54 11.30 4.32 -1.29
N CYS A 55 10.56 3.26 -0.96
CA CYS A 55 9.16 3.35 -0.56
C CYS A 55 9.03 3.28 0.97
N ILE A 56 8.16 4.09 1.53
CA ILE A 56 7.63 3.96 2.89
C ILE A 56 6.17 3.53 2.76
N ILE A 57 5.88 2.28 3.10
CA ILE A 57 4.51 1.76 3.04
C ILE A 57 3.81 2.02 4.36
N ARG A 58 2.68 2.73 4.29
CA ARG A 58 1.88 3.08 5.46
C ARG A 58 0.69 2.13 5.56
N LEU A 59 0.59 1.41 6.68
CA LEU A 59 -0.45 0.43 6.95
C LEU A 59 -1.30 0.86 8.16
N PRO A 60 -2.49 1.42 7.92
CA PRO A 60 -3.39 1.81 8.99
C PRO A 60 -4.11 0.59 9.59
N LEU A 61 -4.34 0.63 10.90
CA LEU A 61 -5.47 -0.05 11.53
C LEU A 61 -6.68 0.88 11.42
N ILE A 62 -7.73 0.39 10.78
CA ILE A 62 -8.94 1.13 10.43
C ILE A 62 -10.11 0.57 11.24
N PRO A 63 -10.63 1.30 12.23
CA PRO A 63 -11.73 0.83 13.06
C PRO A 63 -12.94 0.38 12.23
N ASN A 64 -13.47 -0.80 12.54
CA ASN A 64 -14.60 -1.47 11.85
C ASN A 64 -14.30 -2.02 10.45
N PHE A 65 -13.08 -1.89 9.92
CA PHE A 65 -12.74 -2.39 8.58
C PHE A 65 -11.69 -3.48 8.60
N ASN A 66 -10.59 -3.30 9.34
CA ASN A 66 -9.55 -4.31 9.44
C ASN A 66 -9.09 -4.52 10.89
N THR A 67 -8.43 -5.65 11.11
CA THR A 67 -7.85 -6.05 12.38
C THR A 67 -6.33 -6.01 12.32
N ASP A 68 -5.66 -6.18 13.46
CA ASP A 68 -4.21 -6.38 13.49
C ASP A 68 -3.78 -7.60 12.65
N ALA A 69 -4.58 -8.67 12.63
CA ALA A 69 -4.29 -9.85 11.82
C ALA A 69 -4.31 -9.53 10.31
N ASP A 70 -5.31 -8.75 9.85
CA ASP A 70 -5.39 -8.31 8.45
C ASP A 70 -4.24 -7.39 8.07
N ARG A 71 -3.86 -6.48 8.98
CA ARG A 71 -2.70 -5.59 8.81
C ARG A 71 -1.39 -6.38 8.72
N ILE A 72 -1.22 -7.42 9.54
CA ILE A 72 -0.08 -8.34 9.48
C ILE A 72 -0.09 -9.10 8.15
N ALA A 73 -1.22 -9.65 7.72
CA ALA A 73 -1.34 -10.34 6.43
C ALA A 73 -0.99 -9.41 5.25
N SER A 74 -1.46 -8.16 5.29
CA SER A 74 -1.10 -7.12 4.33
C SER A 74 0.40 -6.86 4.30
N ARG A 75 1.02 -6.72 5.47
CA ARG A 75 2.47 -6.55 5.60
C ARG A 75 3.24 -7.73 4.99
N VAL A 76 2.87 -8.97 5.32
CA VAL A 76 3.52 -10.18 4.77
C VAL A 76 3.45 -10.20 3.24
N ALA A 77 2.30 -9.85 2.66
CA ALA A 77 2.15 -9.79 1.20
C ALA A 77 3.05 -8.72 0.56
N LEU A 78 3.26 -7.58 1.24
CA LEU A 78 4.13 -6.49 0.78
C LEU A 78 5.62 -6.83 0.96
N GLU A 79 5.99 -7.51 2.04
CA GLU A 79 7.33 -8.04 2.26
C GLU A 79 7.71 -9.05 1.18
N ALA A 80 6.76 -9.90 0.75
CA ALA A 80 6.95 -10.83 -0.36
C ALA A 80 7.21 -10.14 -1.71
N LEU A 81 6.82 -8.86 -1.86
CA LEU A 81 7.15 -8.02 -3.03
C LEU A 81 8.48 -7.25 -2.88
N GLY A 82 9.15 -7.38 -1.73
CA GLY A 82 10.44 -6.75 -1.44
C GLY A 82 10.36 -5.37 -0.77
N PHE A 83 9.18 -4.93 -0.32
CA PHE A 83 9.07 -3.71 0.48
C PHE A 83 9.54 -3.96 1.91
N ILE A 84 10.34 -3.02 2.45
CA ILE A 84 11.02 -3.21 3.76
C ILE A 84 10.78 -2.09 4.78
N LYS A 85 10.36 -0.88 4.34
CA LYS A 85 10.10 0.25 5.25
C LYS A 85 8.59 0.40 5.45
N PHE A 86 8.14 0.13 6.67
CA PHE A 86 6.73 0.19 7.04
C PHE A 86 6.48 1.17 8.16
N ASP A 87 5.45 2.00 8.01
CA ASP A 87 4.88 2.87 9.03
C ASP A 87 3.49 2.33 9.41
N LEU A 88 3.40 1.75 10.61
CA LEU A 88 2.15 1.20 11.15
C LEU A 88 1.49 2.25 12.04
N PHE A 89 0.23 2.55 11.79
CA PHE A 89 -0.49 3.56 12.55
C PHE A 89 -1.97 3.20 12.70
N THR A 90 -2.72 3.94 13.52
CA THR A 90 -4.14 3.68 13.77
C THR A 90 -4.93 4.93 13.44
N TYR A 91 -6.03 4.78 12.70
CA TYR A 91 -6.95 5.89 12.47
C TYR A 91 -7.75 6.22 13.72
N ILE A 92 -7.73 7.51 14.06
CA ILE A 92 -8.53 8.08 15.14
C ILE A 92 -9.80 8.64 14.50
N ILE A 93 -10.95 8.05 14.82
CA ILE A 93 -12.24 8.65 14.49
C ILE A 93 -12.49 9.76 15.51
N ARG A 94 -12.49 11.00 15.05
CA ARG A 94 -12.95 12.14 15.86
C ARG A 94 -14.44 12.30 15.61
N THR A 95 -15.25 11.80 16.55
CA THR A 95 -16.68 12.13 16.68
C THR A 95 -16.86 13.48 17.33
#